data_AF-A0A7S2TZ65-F1
#
_entry.id   AF-A0A7S2TZ65-F1
#
_cell.length_a   1.000
_cell.length_b   1.000
_cell.length_c   1.000
_cell.angle_alpha   90.00
_cell.angle_beta   90.00
_cell.angle_gamma   90.00
#
_symmetry.space_group_name_H-M   'P 1'
#
loop_
_entity.id
_entity.type
_entity.pdbx_description
1 polymer ?
#
loop_
_entity_poly.entity_id
_entity_poly.type
_entity_poly.pdbx_seq_one_letter_code
_entity_poly.pdbx_strand_id
1 'polypeptide(L)'
;NGHLETVKVLVLEANADVDAEDNHGTTSLMFAAARGHLPVVRFLVLEGKASIETRDDCYKTAADRAKETCNYHIANFLNQQLRIQQKQRELARKEKRKGK
;
A
#
# COMPACT_ATOMS: atom_id res chain seq x y z
N ASN A 1 -16.87 1.77 -1.08
CA ASN A 1 -17.79 1.02 -0.21
C ASN A 1 -17.12 0.03 0.74
N GLY A 2 -15.79 0.05 0.94
CA GLY A 2 -15.16 -0.67 2.06
C GLY A 2 -15.37 -2.19 2.13
N HIS A 3 -15.73 -2.85 1.02
CA HIS A 3 -16.01 -4.29 0.96
C HIS A 3 -14.73 -5.12 1.10
N LEU A 4 -14.22 -5.22 2.32
CA LEU A 4 -13.00 -5.95 2.64
C LEU A 4 -13.06 -7.41 2.18
N GLU A 5 -14.21 -8.07 2.36
CA GLU A 5 -14.33 -9.49 2.03
C GLU A 5 -14.18 -9.75 0.53
N THR A 6 -14.76 -8.89 -0.31
CA THR A 6 -14.57 -8.96 -1.76
C THR A 6 -13.11 -8.74 -2.14
N VAL A 7 -12.42 -7.79 -1.49
CA VAL A 7 -10.99 -7.54 -1.74
C VAL A 7 -10.15 -8.76 -1.34
N LYS A 8 -10.46 -9.42 -0.22
CA LYS A 8 -9.76 -10.64 0.21
C LYS A 8 -9.91 -11.77 -0.80
N VAL A 9 -11.14 -12.05 -1.24
CA VAL A 9 -11.41 -13.11 -2.23
C VAL A 9 -10.65 -12.82 -3.53
N LEU A 10 -10.68 -11.58 -4.01
CA LEU A 10 -9.96 -11.22 -5.25
C LEU A 10 -8.44 -11.43 -5.12
N VAL A 11 -7.85 -10.97 -4.01
CA VAL A 11 -6.39 -11.03 -3.83
C VAL A 11 -5.90 -12.44 -3.50
N LEU A 12 -6.62 -13.18 -2.65
CA LEU A 12 -6.17 -14.48 -2.14
C LEU A 12 -6.64 -15.65 -3.00
N GLU A 13 -7.87 -15.61 -3.51
CA GLU A 13 -8.47 -16.74 -4.23
C GLU A 13 -8.40 -16.57 -5.74
N ALA A 14 -8.61 -15.35 -6.25
CA ALA A 14 -8.59 -15.07 -7.68
C ALA A 14 -7.21 -14.65 -8.22
N ASN A 15 -6.17 -14.60 -7.36
CA ASN A 15 -4.83 -14.12 -7.70
C ASN A 15 -4.83 -12.77 -8.44
N ALA A 16 -5.76 -11.88 -8.08
CA ALA A 16 -5.82 -10.56 -8.68
C ALA A 16 -4.53 -9.79 -8.40
N ASP A 17 -4.06 -9.05 -9.40
CA ASP A 17 -2.91 -8.17 -9.24
C ASP A 17 -3.27 -7.01 -8.30
N VAL A 18 -2.64 -7.01 -7.12
CA VAL A 18 -2.85 -6.02 -6.06
C VAL A 18 -2.35 -4.64 -6.48
N ASP A 19 -1.33 -4.62 -7.34
CA ASP A 19 -0.67 -3.41 -7.82
C ASP A 19 -1.19 -2.99 -9.20
N ALA A 20 -2.29 -3.58 -9.66
CA ALA A 20 -2.94 -3.16 -10.89
C ALA A 20 -3.27 -1.65 -10.86
N GLU A 21 -2.90 -0.98 -11.94
CA GLU A 21 -3.08 0.46 -12.14
C GLU A 21 -4.22 0.69 -13.14
N ASP A 22 -5.01 1.74 -12.89
CA ASP A 22 -5.94 2.26 -13.89
C ASP A 22 -5.22 3.14 -14.93
N ASN A 23 -5.97 3.72 -15.87
CA ASN A 23 -5.42 4.60 -16.91
C ASN A 23 -4.75 5.88 -16.37
N HIS A 24 -4.83 6.16 -15.07
CA HIS A 24 -4.21 7.31 -14.41
C HIS A 24 -3.07 6.90 -13.46
N GLY A 25 -2.62 5.64 -13.52
CA GLY A 25 -1.63 5.09 -12.57
C GLY A 25 -2.19 4.89 -11.15
N THR A 26 -3.51 4.92 -10.98
CA THR A 26 -4.13 4.83 -9.65
C THR A 26 -4.31 3.37 -9.25
N THR A 27 -3.74 2.99 -8.11
CA THR A 27 -3.88 1.63 -7.56
C THR A 27 -5.06 1.48 -6.61
N SER A 28 -5.46 0.23 -6.35
CA SER A 28 -6.47 -0.11 -5.33
C SER A 28 -6.13 0.47 -3.95
N LEU A 29 -4.85 0.54 -3.59
CA LEU A 29 -4.39 1.12 -2.33
C LEU A 29 -4.64 2.64 -2.27
N MET A 30 -4.43 3.37 -3.36
CA MET A 30 -4.69 4.81 -3.43
C MET A 30 -6.18 5.11 -3.26
N PHE A 31 -7.06 4.35 -3.91
CA PHE A 31 -8.50 4.50 -3.75
C PHE A 31 -8.96 4.21 -2.31
N ALA A 32 -8.46 3.12 -1.70
CA ALA A 32 -8.79 2.79 -0.31
C ALA A 32 -8.33 3.88 0.66
N ALA A 33 -7.14 4.45 0.43
CA ALA A 33 -6.55 5.49 1.26
C ALA A 33 -7.30 6.84 1.13
N ALA A 34 -7.63 7.26 -0.10
CA ALA A 34 -8.43 8.45 -0.37
C ALA A 34 -9.85 8.36 0.22
N ARG A 35 -10.43 7.15 0.23
CA ARG A 35 -11.79 6.92 0.72
C ARG A 35 -11.89 6.65 2.23
N GLY A 36 -10.77 6.59 2.95
CA GLY A 36 -10.78 6.36 4.40
C GLY A 36 -11.01 4.89 4.80
N HIS A 37 -10.85 3.94 3.89
CA HIS A 37 -11.15 2.52 4.14
C HIS A 37 -9.97 1.82 4.82
N LEU A 38 -9.70 2.18 6.08
CA LEU A 38 -8.59 1.63 6.87
C LEU A 38 -8.51 0.09 6.87
N PRO A 39 -9.62 -0.68 7.02
CA PRO A 39 -9.54 -2.14 7.00
C PRO A 39 -9.01 -2.69 5.67
N VAL A 40 -9.41 -2.09 4.54
CA VAL A 40 -8.93 -2.46 3.21
C VAL A 40 -7.47 -2.08 3.05
N VAL A 41 -7.07 -0.88 3.48
CA VAL A 41 -5.66 -0.45 3.45
C VAL A 41 -4.76 -1.40 4.24
N ARG A 42 -5.18 -1.78 5.46
CA ARG A 42 -4.40 -2.71 6.30
C ARG A 42 -4.23 -4.06 5.62
N PHE A 43 -5.29 -4.60 5.03
CA PHE A 43 -5.24 -5.87 4.32
C PHE A 43 -4.30 -5.80 3.11
N LEU A 44 -4.45 -4.79 2.25
CA LEU A 44 -3.62 -4.62 1.06
C LEU A 44 -2.13 -4.49 1.41
N VAL A 45 -1.79 -3.76 2.47
CA VAL A 45 -0.39 -3.53 2.87
C VAL A 45 0.23 -4.73 3.57
N LEU A 46 -0.49 -5.37 4.50
CA LEU A 46 0.07 -6.42 5.35
C LEU A 46 0.00 -7.80 4.69
N GLU A 47 -1.14 -8.13 4.09
CA GLU A 47 -1.40 -9.45 3.50
C GLU A 47 -1.20 -9.41 1.98
N GLY A 48 -1.77 -8.40 1.31
CA GLY A 48 -1.68 -8.24 -0.14
C GLY A 48 -0.30 -7.78 -0.64
N LYS A 49 0.60 -7.37 0.27
CA LYS A 49 1.94 -6.86 -0.05
C LYS A 49 1.95 -5.76 -1.11
N ALA A 50 0.89 -4.96 -1.16
CA ALA A 50 0.74 -3.85 -2.10
C ALA A 50 1.93 -2.89 -2.04
N SER A 51 2.30 -2.38 -3.20
CA SER A 51 3.35 -1.39 -3.36
C SER A 51 2.92 -0.03 -2.81
N ILE A 52 3.44 0.32 -1.63
CA ILE A 52 3.14 1.59 -0.95
C ILE A 52 3.76 2.80 -1.68
N GLU A 53 4.86 2.57 -2.41
CA GLU A 53 5.65 3.61 -3.07
C GLU A 53 5.17 3.94 -4.49
N THR A 54 4.17 3.22 -5.02
CA THR A 54 3.61 3.48 -6.35
C THR A 54 3.04 4.89 -6.43
N ARG A 55 3.25 5.54 -7.58
CA ARG A 55 2.81 6.90 -7.86
C ARG A 55 1.90 6.90 -9.07
N ASP A 56 0.80 7.60 -8.93
CA ASP A 56 -0.08 7.91 -10.06
C ASP A 56 0.52 9.01 -10.95
N ASP A 57 -0.20 9.34 -12.03
CA ASP A 57 0.20 10.36 -13.00
C ASP A 57 0.36 11.77 -12.39
N CYS A 58 -0.27 12.02 -11.24
CA CYS A 58 -0.12 13.27 -10.48
C CYS A 58 1.09 13.24 -9.52
N TYR A 59 1.95 12.22 -9.62
CA TYR A 59 3.07 11.92 -8.72
C TYR A 59 2.65 11.71 -7.26
N LYS A 60 1.41 11.30 -7.01
CA LYS A 60 0.89 11.09 -5.65
C LYS A 60 0.98 9.62 -5.27
N THR A 61 1.42 9.37 -4.04
CA THR A 61 1.33 8.04 -3.42
C THR A 61 -0.02 7.85 -2.73
N ALA A 62 -0.33 6.61 -2.32
CA ALA A 62 -1.52 6.35 -1.51
C ALA A 62 -1.55 7.19 -0.21
N ALA A 63 -0.39 7.48 0.39
CA ALA A 63 -0.31 8.34 1.56
C ALA A 63 -0.60 9.81 1.23
N ASP A 64 -0.23 10.28 0.05
CA ASP A 64 -0.52 11.65 -0.40
C ASP A 64 -2.01 11.81 -0.71
N ARG A 65 -2.62 10.84 -1.40
CA ARG A 65 -4.07 10.81 -1.64
C ARG A 65 -4.86 10.80 -0.33
N ALA A 66 -4.42 10.05 0.68
CA ALA A 66 -5.03 10.09 2.01
C ALA A 66 -4.90 11.48 2.68
N LYS A 67 -3.80 12.20 2.48
CA LYS A 67 -3.65 13.57 3.03
C LYS A 67 -4.58 14.56 2.34
N GLU A 68 -4.72 14.47 1.02
CA GLU A 68 -5.60 15.34 0.23
C GLU A 68 -7.06 15.23 0.65
N THR A 69 -7.47 14.05 1.09
CA THR A 69 -8.83 13.78 1.60
C THR A 69 -8.95 13.87 3.12
N CYS A 70 -7.95 14.44 3.82
CA CYS A 70 -7.90 14.57 5.29
C CYS A 70 -7.92 13.24 6.08
N ASN A 71 -7.62 12.11 5.45
CA ASN A 71 -7.45 10.80 6.09
C ASN A 71 -6.05 10.63 6.70
N TYR A 72 -5.67 11.55 7.59
CA TYR A 72 -4.32 11.62 8.18
C TYR A 72 -3.90 10.34 8.91
N HIS A 73 -4.83 9.66 9.57
CA HIS A 73 -4.56 8.40 10.26
C HIS A 73 -4.07 7.30 9.30
N ILE A 74 -4.64 7.22 8.09
CA ILE A 74 -4.20 6.29 7.05
C ILE A 74 -2.85 6.73 6.48
N ALA A 75 -2.69 8.01 6.18
CA ALA A 75 -1.42 8.53 5.68
C ALA A 75 -0.28 8.25 6.67
N ASN A 76 -0.52 8.42 7.97
CA ASN A 76 0.45 8.12 9.02
C ASN A 76 0.77 6.62 9.08
N PHE A 77 -0.24 5.76 9.01
CA PHE A 77 -0.05 4.32 8.94
C PHE A 77 0.82 3.90 7.75
N LEU A 78 0.52 4.40 6.54
CA LEU A 78 1.27 4.08 5.33
C LEU A 78 2.73 4.55 5.41
N ASN A 79 2.96 5.80 5.88
CA ASN A 79 4.31 6.31 6.08
C ASN A 79 5.09 5.53 7.14
N GLN A 80 4.42 5.07 8.20
CA GLN A 80 5.04 4.24 9.22
C GLN A 80 5.45 2.88 8.65
N GLN A 81 4.56 2.22 7.90
CA GLN A 81 4.85 0.94 7.26
C GLN A 81 5.99 1.05 6.25
N LEU A 82 6.02 2.14 5.48
CA LEU A 82 7.10 2.41 4.53
C LEU A 82 8.48 2.48 5.22
N ARG A 83 8.58 3.20 6.35
CA ARG A 83 9.83 3.27 7.14
C ARG A 83 10.26 1.90 7.65
N ILE A 84 9.31 1.08 8.10
CA ILE A 84 9.59 -0.29 8.57
C ILE A 84 10.14 -1.12 7.41
N GLN A 85 9.52 -1.08 6.23
CA GLN A 85 9.99 -1.83 5.06
C GLN A 85 11.40 -1.41 4.63
N GLN A 86 11.69 -0.11 4.58
CA GLN A 86 13.01 0.41 4.24
C GLN A 86 14.09 -0.05 5.23
N LYS A 87 13.79 -0.02 6.54
CA LYS A 87 14.69 -0.51 7.59
C LYS A 87 14.98 -2.01 7.43
N GLN A 88 13.95 -2.82 7.15
CA GLN A 88 14.14 -4.25 6.91
C GLN A 88 14.98 -4.54 5.65
N ARG A 89 14.76 -3.78 4.56
CA ARG A 89 15.59 -3.87 3.35
C ARG A 89 17.06 -3.53 3.63
N GLU A 90 17.32 -2.51 4.43
CA GLU A 90 18.69 -2.13 4.83
C GLU A 90 19.35 -3.20 5.70
N LEU A 91 18.63 -3.74 6.70
CA LEU A 91 19.12 -4.82 7.56
C LEU A 91 19.46 -6.06 6.73
N ALA A 92 18.58 -6.48 5.82
CA ALA A 92 18.83 -7.60 4.92
C ALA A 92 20.07 -7.40 4.03
N ARG A 93 20.35 -6.16 3.59
CA ARG A 93 21.57 -5.81 2.83
C ARG A 93 22.83 -5.90 3.69
N LYS A 94 22.77 -5.50 4.97
CA LYS A 94 23.90 -5.58 5.91
C LYS A 94 24.25 -7.04 6.23
N GLU A 95 23.25 -7.88 6.48
CA GLU A 95 23.47 -9.31 6.78
C GLU A 95 24.10 -10.07 5.60
N LYS A 96 23.67 -9.78 4.35
CA LYS A 96 24.32 -10.33 3.15
C LYS A 96 25.79 -9.94 2.96
N ARG A 97 26.21 -8.81 3.54
CA ARG A 97 27.61 -8.34 3.49
C ARG A 97 28.48 -8.95 4.59
N LYS A 98 27.88 -9.42 5.69
CA LYS A 98 28.60 -10.09 6.80
C LYS A 98 28.82 -11.59 6.56
N GLY A 99 27.96 -12.22 5.77
CA GLY A 99 28.07 -13.64 5.41
C GLY A 99 28.96 -13.94 4.20
N LYS A 100 29.69 -12.96 3.67
CA LYS A 100 30.72 -13.11 2.63
C LYS A 100 32.07 -12.78 3.25
#